data_AF-A0A1I6CUS4-F1
#
_entry.id   AF-A0A1I6CUS4-F1
#
_cell.length_a   1.000
_cell.length_b   1.000
_cell.length_c   1.000
_cell.angle_alpha   90.00
_cell.angle_beta   90.00
_cell.angle_gamma   90.00
#
_symmetry.space_group_name_H-M   'P 1'
#
loop_
_entity.id
_entity.type
_entity.pdbx_description
1 polymer ?
#
loop_
_entity_poly.entity_id
_entity_poly.type
_entity_poly.pdbx_seq_one_letter_code
_entity_poly.pdbx_strand_id
1 'polypeptide(L)'
;MKITQPGPGVIDAYKNQNDKNKPLQKSKPAPGQDRAEISSLGRELQTYRARLREMPEVRQDRVEALKTHIKNGTYKPDAGKIAEGIIREKNLDVRI
;
A
#
# COMPACT_ATOMS: atom_id res chain seq x y z
N MET A 1 -28.29 -9.55 -55.47
CA MET A 1 -27.48 -8.93 -54.38
C MET A 1 -26.04 -9.35 -54.57
N LYS A 2 -25.06 -8.43 -54.53
CA LYS A 2 -23.63 -8.75 -54.66
C LYS A 2 -23.03 -8.85 -53.25
N ILE A 3 -22.49 -10.02 -52.90
CA ILE A 3 -21.73 -10.21 -51.66
C ILE A 3 -20.25 -10.00 -51.98
N THR A 4 -19.70 -8.90 -51.46
CA THR A 4 -18.32 -8.46 -51.65
C THR A 4 -17.37 -9.35 -50.84
N GLN A 5 -16.33 -9.87 -51.47
CA GLN A 5 -15.29 -10.66 -50.79
C GLN A 5 -14.36 -9.74 -49.98
N PRO A 6 -14.10 -10.06 -48.70
CA PRO A 6 -13.16 -9.32 -47.87
C PRO A 6 -11.71 -9.47 -48.38
N GLY A 7 -11.02 -8.34 -48.61
CA GLY A 7 -9.61 -8.31 -49.05
C GLY A 7 -8.63 -8.82 -47.97
N PRO A 8 -7.39 -9.19 -48.36
CA PRO A 8 -6.46 -9.95 -47.51
C PRO A 8 -6.10 -9.28 -46.18
N GLY A 9 -6.22 -7.96 -46.07
CA GLY A 9 -5.93 -7.22 -44.82
C GLY A 9 -7.03 -7.28 -43.76
N VAL A 10 -8.28 -7.61 -44.10
CA VAL A 10 -9.36 -7.65 -43.08
C VAL A 10 -9.33 -8.95 -42.28
N ILE A 11 -8.85 -10.04 -42.87
CA ILE A 11 -8.77 -11.34 -42.18
C ILE A 11 -7.76 -11.26 -41.02
N ASP A 12 -6.64 -10.56 -41.21
CA ASP A 12 -5.64 -10.37 -40.18
C ASP A 12 -6.09 -9.40 -39.08
N ALA A 13 -6.88 -8.38 -39.42
CA ALA A 13 -7.51 -7.51 -38.43
C ALA A 13 -8.51 -8.27 -37.54
N TYR A 14 -9.29 -9.18 -38.12
CA TYR A 14 -10.21 -10.05 -37.37
C TYR A 14 -9.50 -11.08 -36.49
N LYS A 15 -8.33 -11.61 -36.91
CA LYS A 15 -7.51 -12.49 -36.05
C LYS A 15 -6.93 -11.73 -34.85
N ASN A 16 -6.37 -10.55 -35.09
CA ASN A 16 -5.75 -9.72 -34.04
C ASN A 16 -6.75 -9.15 -33.03
N GLN A 17 -8.04 -9.08 -33.38
CA GLN A 17 -9.11 -8.67 -32.48
C GLN A 17 -9.48 -9.78 -31.47
N ASN A 18 -9.21 -11.04 -31.80
CA ASN A 18 -9.53 -12.18 -30.94
C ASN A 18 -8.43 -12.46 -29.91
N ASP A 19 -7.17 -12.12 -30.21
CA ASP A 19 -6.05 -12.30 -29.28
C ASP A 19 -6.00 -11.25 -28.16
N LYS A 20 -6.53 -10.04 -28.40
CA LYS A 20 -6.57 -8.96 -27.40
C LYS A 20 -7.67 -9.12 -26.36
N ASN A 21 -8.61 -10.03 -26.58
CA ASN A 21 -9.76 -10.23 -25.69
C ASN A 21 -9.79 -11.65 -25.11
N LYS A 22 -8.63 -12.29 -24.93
CA LYS A 22 -8.52 -13.45 -24.06
C LYS A 22 -8.51 -12.93 -22.61
N PRO A 23 -9.64 -12.94 -21.86
CA PRO A 23 -9.52 -12.86 -20.42
C PRO A 23 -8.58 -13.99 -20.05
N LEU A 24 -7.48 -13.66 -19.37
CA LEU A 24 -6.64 -14.63 -18.70
C LEU A 24 -7.59 -15.51 -17.90
N GLN A 25 -7.93 -16.68 -18.45
CA GLN A 25 -8.71 -17.67 -17.76
C GLN A 25 -7.88 -17.96 -16.52
N LYS A 26 -8.31 -17.42 -15.37
CA LYS A 26 -7.90 -17.95 -14.07
C LYS A 26 -8.30 -19.42 -14.15
N SER A 27 -7.33 -20.27 -14.48
CA SER A 27 -7.49 -21.71 -14.47
C SER A 27 -8.15 -22.03 -13.15
N LYS A 28 -9.36 -22.63 -13.20
CA LYS A 28 -9.98 -23.15 -11.99
C LYS A 28 -8.96 -24.14 -11.42
N PRO A 29 -8.37 -23.87 -10.24
CA PRO A 29 -7.40 -24.78 -9.66
C PRO A 29 -8.04 -26.17 -9.52
N ALA A 30 -7.34 -27.18 -10.05
CA ALA A 30 -7.80 -28.56 -10.06
C ALA A 30 -8.14 -29.02 -8.63
N PRO A 31 -9.22 -29.80 -8.43
CA PRO A 31 -9.53 -30.37 -7.13
C PRO A 31 -8.37 -31.30 -6.72
N GLY A 32 -7.69 -30.99 -5.62
CA GLY A 32 -6.60 -31.81 -5.06
C GLY A 32 -5.19 -31.19 -5.09
N GLN A 33 -5.04 -29.90 -5.38
CA GLN A 33 -3.75 -29.21 -5.20
C GLN A 33 -3.70 -28.43 -3.87
N ASP A 34 -2.63 -28.66 -3.12
CA ASP A 34 -2.28 -27.88 -1.93
C ASP A 34 -2.15 -26.40 -2.31
N ARG A 35 -2.82 -25.54 -1.54
CA ARG A 35 -2.76 -24.09 -1.71
C ARG A 35 -2.13 -23.46 -0.49
N ALA A 36 -1.11 -22.63 -0.72
CA ALA A 36 -0.60 -21.71 0.28
C ALA A 36 -1.22 -20.33 0.03
N GLU A 37 -1.99 -19.82 1.00
CA GLU A 37 -2.54 -18.47 0.96
C GLU A 37 -1.98 -17.64 2.11
N ILE A 38 -1.73 -16.35 1.87
CA ILE A 38 -1.33 -15.42 2.94
C ILE A 38 -2.53 -15.23 3.86
N SER A 39 -2.30 -15.37 5.18
CA SER A 39 -3.32 -15.11 6.20
C SER A 39 -3.88 -13.69 6.09
N SER A 40 -5.11 -13.48 6.55
CA SER A 40 -5.73 -12.15 6.60
C SER A 40 -4.85 -11.12 7.33
N LEU A 41 -4.34 -11.50 8.51
CA LEU A 41 -3.42 -10.69 9.30
C LEU A 41 -2.11 -10.36 8.54
N GLY A 42 -1.56 -11.33 7.81
CA GLY A 42 -0.36 -11.13 7.01
C GLY A 42 -0.55 -10.10 5.90
N ARG A 43 -1.73 -10.11 5.26
CA ARG A 43 -2.11 -9.11 4.26
C ARG A 43 -2.26 -7.72 4.87
N GLU A 44 -2.90 -7.61 6.03
CA GLU A 44 -3.05 -6.33 6.75
C GLU A 44 -1.69 -5.74 7.14
N LEU A 45 -0.79 -6.55 7.70
CA LEU A 45 0.57 -6.13 8.02
C LEU A 45 1.35 -5.65 6.78
N GLN A 46 1.18 -6.31 5.64
CA GLN A 46 1.79 -5.86 4.39
C GLN A 46 1.27 -4.48 3.97
N THR A 47 -0.04 -4.25 4.09
CA THR A 47 -0.65 -2.94 3.82
C THR A 47 -0.12 -1.87 4.76
N TYR A 48 -0.05 -2.13 6.07
CA TYR A 48 0.49 -1.16 7.03
C TYR A 48 1.96 -0.84 6.77
N ARG A 49 2.79 -1.83 6.45
CA ARG A 49 4.19 -1.62 6.09
C ARG A 49 4.35 -0.76 4.83
N ALA A 50 3.50 -0.99 3.82
CA ALA A 50 3.51 -0.16 2.61
C ALA A 50 3.16 1.30 2.95
N ARG A 51 2.11 1.53 3.75
CA ARG A 51 1.72 2.87 4.20
C ARG A 51 2.81 3.56 5.02
N LEU A 52 3.46 2.84 5.93
CA LEU A 52 4.55 3.41 6.74
C LEU A 52 5.74 3.87 5.89
N ARG A 53 6.00 3.21 4.75
CA ARG A 53 7.07 3.62 3.81
C ARG A 53 6.73 4.88 3.01
N GLU A 54 5.44 5.10 2.75
CA GLU A 54 4.95 6.30 2.04
C GLU A 54 4.93 7.53 2.96
N MET A 55 4.94 7.33 4.27
CA MET A 55 4.89 8.43 5.23
C MET A 55 6.21 9.20 5.26
N PRO A 56 6.17 10.54 5.35
CA PRO A 56 7.37 11.33 5.49
C PRO A 56 8.04 11.02 6.83
N GLU A 57 9.38 10.99 6.82
CA GLU A 57 10.19 10.81 8.02
C GLU A 57 9.88 11.90 9.07
N VAL A 58 9.66 13.13 8.61
CA VAL A 58 9.32 14.27 9.45
C VAL A 58 7.93 14.82 9.08
N ARG A 59 7.06 14.90 10.09
CA ARG A 59 5.75 15.56 9.99
C ARG A 59 5.89 17.05 10.22
N GLN A 60 6.19 17.79 9.16
CA GLN A 60 6.46 19.23 9.21
C GLN A 60 5.29 20.03 9.78
N ASP A 61 4.06 19.65 9.45
CA ASP A 61 2.82 20.22 9.97
C ASP A 61 2.79 20.27 11.52
N ARG A 62 3.19 19.17 12.16
CA ARG A 62 3.26 19.09 13.63
C ARG A 62 4.37 19.95 14.21
N VAL A 63 5.52 19.99 13.52
CA VAL A 63 6.67 20.79 13.94
C VAL A 63 6.32 22.27 13.91
N GLU A 64 5.69 22.74 12.84
CA GLU A 64 5.25 24.14 12.67
C GLU A 64 4.19 24.53 13.70
N ALA A 65 3.21 23.66 13.94
CA ALA A 65 2.20 23.86 14.99
C ALA A 65 2.86 24.01 16.37
N LEU A 66 3.78 23.11 16.73
CA LEU A 66 4.51 23.19 18.00
C LEU A 66 5.35 24.47 18.11
N LYS A 67 6.09 24.83 17.05
CA LYS A 67 6.86 26.09 17.00
C LYS A 67 5.96 27.30 17.23
N THR A 68 4.79 27.33 16.63
CA THR A 68 3.80 28.39 16.81
C THR A 68 3.31 28.46 18.26
N HIS A 69 2.97 27.32 18.86
CA HIS A 69 2.56 27.27 20.27
C HIS A 69 3.64 27.78 21.23
N ILE A 70 4.90 27.42 20.96
CA ILE A 70 6.06 27.89 21.74
C ILE A 70 6.23 29.40 21.58
N LYS A 71 6.22 29.91 20.34
CA LYS A 71 6.36 31.35 20.05
C LYS A 71 5.26 32.17 20.73
N ASN A 72 4.03 31.65 20.74
CA ASN A 72 2.88 32.32 21.35
C ASN A 72 2.81 32.12 22.88
N GLY A 73 3.74 31.39 23.49
CA GLY A 73 3.75 31.10 24.93
C GLY A 73 2.60 30.20 25.41
N THR A 74 1.90 29.54 24.48
CA THR A 74 0.75 28.65 24.78
C THR A 74 1.16 27.19 24.93
N TYR A 75 2.42 26.86 24.65
CA TYR A 75 2.95 25.53 24.84
C TYR A 75 3.06 25.19 26.34
N LYS A 76 2.23 24.25 26.78
CA LYS A 76 2.21 23.73 28.16
C LYS A 76 2.56 22.25 28.14
N PRO A 77 3.85 21.89 28.30
CA PRO A 77 4.24 20.49 28.35
C PRO A 77 3.71 19.82 29.61
N ASP A 78 3.31 18.56 29.49
CA ASP A 78 2.80 17.76 30.59
C ASP A 78 3.96 17.10 31.34
N ALA A 79 4.10 17.38 32.64
CA ALA A 79 5.18 16.86 33.47
C ALA A 79 5.18 15.32 33.56
N GLY A 80 4.00 14.69 33.58
CA GLY A 80 3.86 13.24 33.58
C GLY A 80 4.39 12.63 32.29
N LYS A 81 4.08 13.23 31.14
CA LYS A 81 4.60 12.79 29.83
C LYS A 81 6.11 12.95 29.72
N ILE A 82 6.68 14.00 30.32
CA ILE A 82 8.14 14.19 30.37
C ILE A 82 8.78 13.06 31.18
N ALA A 83 8.27 12.79 32.39
CA ALA A 83 8.79 11.73 33.24
C ALA A 83 8.65 10.34 32.60
N GLU A 84 7.50 10.06 31.96
CA GLU A 84 7.29 8.82 31.20
C GLU A 84 8.32 8.69 30.07
N GLY A 85 8.59 9.77 29.32
CA GLY A 85 9.59 9.79 28.26
C GLY A 85 10.98 9.42 28.76
N ILE A 86 11.42 10.03 29.86
CA ILE A 86 12.72 9.75 30.49
C ILE A 86 12.83 8.29 30.93
N ILE A 87 11.80 7.75 31.60
CA ILE A 87 11.79 6.36 32.06
C ILE A 87 11.79 5.39 30.86
N ARG A 88 11.02 5.70 29.82
CA ARG A 88 10.93 4.88 28.61
C ARG A 88 12.27 4.81 27.90
N GLU A 89 12.94 5.93 27.72
CA GLU A 89 14.27 6.00 27.10
C GLU A 89 15.29 5.16 27.86
N LYS A 90 15.35 5.31 29.19
CA LYS A 90 16.20 4.48 30.06
C LYS A 90 15.92 2.98 29.89
N ASN A 91 14.66 2.59 29.76
CA ASN A 91 14.28 1.17 29.61
C ASN A 91 14.54 0.60 28.21
N LEU A 92 14.71 1.45 27.19
CA LEU A 92 15.10 1.03 25.84
C LEU A 92 16.59 0.65 25.79
N ASP A 93 17.45 1.41 26.47
CA ASP A 93 18.89 1.10 26.59
C ASP A 93 19.17 -0.23 27.29
N VAL A 94 18.29 -0.69 28.18
CA VAL A 94 18.46 -1.95 28.92
C VAL A 94 18.02 -3.18 28.12
N ARG A 95 17.33 -3.01 26.99
CA ARG A 95 16.75 -4.11 26.19
C ARG A 95 17.54 -4.47 24.94
N ILE A 96 18.83 -4.11 24.88
CA ILE A 96 19.76 -4.48 23.80
C ILE A 96 20.75 -5.51 24.32
#